data_AF-A0A257MFV3-F1
#
_entry.id   AF-A0A257MFV3-F1
#
_cell.length_a   1.000
_cell.length_b   1.000
_cell.length_c   1.000
_cell.angle_alpha   90.00
_cell.angle_beta   90.00
_cell.angle_gamma   90.00
#
_symmetry.space_group_name_H-M   'P 1'
#
loop_
_entity.id
_entity.type
_entity.pdbx_description
1 polymer ?
#
loop_
_entity_poly.entity_id
_entity_poly.type
_entity_poly.pdbx_seq_one_letter_code
_entity_poly.pdbx_strand_id
1 'polypeptide(L)'
;SLLRINEKILSSEIAHEAGVEADYILLDNPALPDSQEGSFPALVEGEVRPLREVSPLVSILERAHKATWRFGVYCRAEDRDAVAQAARRCLNLKKNKLIYKYINSF
;
A
#
# COMPACT_ATOMS: atom_id res chain seq x y z
N SER A 1 -8.65 8.27 -9.43
CA SER A 1 -9.37 7.00 -9.24
C SER A 1 -8.41 5.89 -9.60
N LEU A 2 -7.64 5.40 -8.62
CA LEU A 2 -6.71 4.28 -8.82
C LEU A 2 -7.58 3.04 -8.99
N LEU A 3 -7.91 2.77 -10.26
CA LEU A 3 -8.63 1.61 -10.73
C LEU A 3 -8.11 0.40 -9.98
N ARG A 4 -9.03 -0.37 -9.42
CA ARG A 4 -8.85 -1.71 -8.84
C ARG A 4 -7.86 -2.48 -9.71
N ILE A 5 -6.57 -2.39 -9.40
CA ILE A 5 -5.53 -3.11 -10.12
C ILE A 5 -5.92 -4.56 -9.96
N ASN A 6 -6.18 -5.23 -11.08
CA ASN A 6 -6.51 -6.63 -11.02
C ASN A 6 -5.22 -7.35 -10.61
N GLU A 7 -5.18 -7.79 -9.35
CA GLU A 7 -4.02 -8.44 -8.75
C GLU A 7 -3.51 -9.59 -9.61
N LYS A 8 -4.41 -10.32 -10.28
CA LYS A 8 -4.02 -11.41 -11.18
C LYS A 8 -3.29 -10.95 -12.44
N ILE A 9 -3.69 -9.80 -12.98
CA ILE A 9 -3.02 -9.25 -14.17
C ILE A 9 -1.63 -8.75 -13.77
N LEU A 10 -1.56 -7.98 -12.69
CA LEU A 10 -0.30 -7.45 -12.20
C LEU A 10 0.66 -8.56 -11.74
N SER A 11 0.17 -9.60 -11.06
CA SER A 11 1.02 -10.74 -10.66
C SER A 11 1.57 -11.47 -11.87
N SER A 12 0.76 -11.66 -12.92
CA SER A 12 1.20 -12.27 -14.17
C SER A 12 2.24 -11.41 -14.92
N GLU A 13 2.08 -10.09 -14.93
CA GLU A 13 3.07 -9.18 -15.55
C GLU A 13 4.40 -9.23 -14.81
N ILE A 14 4.38 -9.17 -13.48
CA ILE A 14 5.59 -9.26 -12.65
C ILE A 14 6.24 -10.64 -12.80
N ALA A 15 5.43 -11.71 -12.84
CA ALA A 15 5.91 -13.08 -13.03
C ALA A 15 6.64 -13.24 -14.37
N HIS A 16 6.03 -12.74 -15.44
CA HIS A 16 6.60 -12.76 -16.78
C HIS A 16 7.92 -11.99 -16.86
N GLU A 17 7.98 -10.80 -16.27
CA GLU A 17 9.21 -9.99 -16.27
C GLU A 17 10.31 -10.57 -15.36
N ALA A 18 9.94 -11.25 -14.28
CA ALA A 18 10.89 -11.91 -13.36
C ALA A 18 11.32 -13.30 -13.83
N GLY A 19 10.62 -13.91 -14.81
CA GLY A 19 10.88 -15.27 -15.27
C GLY A 19 10.47 -16.35 -14.27
N VAL A 20 9.44 -16.10 -13.47
CA VAL A 20 8.91 -17.02 -12.45
C VAL A 20 7.46 -17.38 -12.76
N GLU A 21 6.97 -18.48 -12.20
CA GLU A 21 5.54 -18.82 -12.30
C GLU A 21 4.71 -17.86 -11.45
N ALA A 22 3.57 -17.41 -12.01
CA ALA A 22 2.68 -16.45 -11.34
C ALA A 22 2.10 -16.97 -10.02
N ASP A 23 1.95 -18.30 -9.88
CA ASP A 23 1.45 -18.94 -8.66
C ASP A 23 2.40 -18.78 -7.47
N TYR A 24 3.67 -18.45 -7.71
CA TYR A 24 4.64 -18.15 -6.65
C TYR A 24 4.69 -16.66 -6.28
N ILE A 25 3.86 -15.81 -6.89
CA ILE A 25 3.77 -14.38 -6.57
C ILE A 25 2.43 -14.09 -5.92
N LEU A 26 2.46 -13.58 -4.69
CA LEU A 26 1.29 -13.07 -3.99
C LEU A 26 1.38 -11.55 -3.88
N LEU A 27 0.33 -10.87 -4.29
CA LEU A 27 0.16 -9.43 -4.11
C LEU A 27 -0.79 -9.18 -2.95
N ASP A 28 -0.43 -8.23 -2.09
CA ASP A 28 -1.26 -7.75 -0.99
C ASP A 28 -1.59 -6.29 -1.25
N ASN A 29 -2.82 -6.05 -1.71
CA ASN A 29 -3.35 -4.73 -2.00
C ASN A 29 -4.44 -4.38 -0.98
N PRO A 30 -4.07 -4.00 0.26
CA PRO A 30 -5.06 -3.55 1.22
C PRO A 30 -5.80 -2.35 0.64
N ALA A 31 -7.11 -2.25 0.91
CA ALA A 31 -7.86 -1.06 0.56
C ALA A 31 -7.15 0.18 1.10
N LEU A 32 -7.15 1.26 0.32
CA LEU A 32 -6.64 2.52 0.84
C LEU A 32 -7.41 2.85 2.12
N PRO A 33 -6.72 3.30 3.18
CA PRO A 33 -7.36 3.60 4.43
C PRO A 33 -8.33 4.76 4.22
N ASP A 34 -9.60 4.40 4.07
CA ASP A 34 -10.68 5.33 3.92
C ASP A 34 -10.98 5.86 5.31
N SER A 35 -10.68 7.15 5.52
CA SER A 35 -10.64 7.77 6.84
C SER A 35 -12.06 8.06 7.33
N GLN A 36 -12.81 7.02 7.69
CA GLN A 36 -14.19 7.14 8.16
C GLN A 36 -14.28 7.88 9.48
N GLU A 37 -13.24 7.84 10.32
CA GLU A 37 -13.23 8.49 11.62
C GLU A 37 -13.23 10.02 11.52
N GLY A 38 -12.59 10.59 10.50
CA GLY A 38 -12.58 12.05 10.30
C GLY A 38 -13.83 12.60 9.63
N SER A 39 -14.64 11.76 8.99
CA SER A 39 -15.96 12.17 8.47
C SER A 39 -17.04 12.20 9.56
N PHE A 40 -16.71 11.74 10.77
CA PHE A 40 -17.63 11.76 11.90
C PHE A 40 -18.09 13.19 12.22
N PRO A 41 -19.40 13.44 12.37
CA PRO A 41 -19.92 14.78 12.63
C PRO A 41 -19.60 15.24 14.06
N ALA A 42 -19.09 16.45 14.19
CA ALA A 42 -18.83 17.13 15.46
C ALA A 42 -19.60 18.45 15.52
N LEU A 43 -20.26 18.72 16.64
CA LEU A 43 -20.94 19.99 16.90
C LEU A 43 -19.95 20.96 17.54
N VAL A 44 -19.62 22.04 16.84
CA VAL A 44 -18.71 23.09 17.33
C VAL A 44 -19.39 24.43 17.11
N GLU A 45 -19.58 25.20 18.17
CA GLU A 45 -20.21 26.54 18.13
C GLU A 45 -21.60 26.55 17.44
N GLY A 46 -22.32 25.43 17.48
CA GLY A 46 -23.66 25.29 16.88
C GLY A 46 -23.66 24.82 15.43
N GLU A 47 -22.49 24.66 14.79
CA GLU A 47 -22.37 24.12 13.44
C GLU A 47 -21.89 22.66 13.47
N VAL A 48 -22.44 21.83 12.58
CA VAL A 48 -22.00 20.45 12.39
C VAL A 48 -20.88 20.42 11.35
N ARG A 49 -19.70 20.00 11.77
CA ARG A 49 -18.50 19.91 10.91
C ARG A 49 -17.84 18.53 11.03
N PRO A 50 -17.14 18.05 9.98
CA PRO A 50 -16.37 16.82 10.08
C PRO A 50 -15.27 16.93 11.14
N LEU A 51 -15.08 15.87 11.93
CA LEU A 51 -14.12 15.83 13.04
C LEU A 51 -12.69 16.16 12.60
N ARG A 52 -12.31 15.80 11.36
CA ARG A 52 -11.00 16.11 10.78
C ARG A 52 -10.70 17.62 10.66
N GLU A 53 -11.73 18.46 10.55
CA GLU A 53 -11.59 19.91 10.40
C GLU A 53 -11.42 20.63 11.74
N VAL A 54 -11.92 20.03 12.81
CA VAL A 54 -11.96 20.64 14.14
C VAL A 54 -10.99 19.99 15.13
N SER A 55 -10.49 18.78 14.84
CA SER A 55 -9.54 18.05 15.68
C SER A 55 -8.19 17.84 14.98
N PRO A 56 -7.14 18.58 15.37
CA PRO A 56 -5.78 18.36 14.89
C PRO A 56 -5.28 16.93 15.12
N LEU A 57 -5.68 16.30 16.22
CA LEU A 57 -5.28 14.93 16.56
C LEU A 57 -5.78 13.91 15.53
N VAL A 58 -7.08 13.98 15.18
CA VAL A 58 -7.68 13.09 14.17
C VAL A 58 -7.00 13.31 12.82
N SER A 59 -6.78 14.56 12.45
CA SER A 59 -6.01 14.96 11.28
C SER A 59 -4.59 14.33 11.24
N ILE A 60 -3.90 14.21 12.37
CA ILE A 60 -2.57 13.58 12.46
C ILE A 60 -2.70 12.06 12.32
N LEU A 61 -3.65 11.44 13.02
CA LEU A 61 -3.87 9.99 12.97
C LEU A 61 -4.25 9.51 11.57
N GLU A 62 -5.10 10.23 10.83
CA GLU A 62 -5.43 9.92 9.44
C GLU A 62 -4.19 9.91 8.54
N ARG A 63 -3.32 10.93 8.70
CA ARG A 63 -2.07 11.03 7.93
C ARG A 63 -1.12 9.91 8.29
N ALA A 64 -0.99 9.58 9.58
CA ALA A 64 -0.18 8.47 10.05
C ALA A 64 -0.68 7.14 9.47
N HIS A 65 -1.99 6.89 9.51
CA HIS A 65 -2.59 5.67 8.97
C HIS A 65 -2.36 5.55 7.46
N LYS A 66 -2.55 6.63 6.70
CA LYS A 66 -2.22 6.69 5.26
C LYS A 66 -0.73 6.44 5.00
N ALA A 67 0.16 6.99 5.82
CA ALA A 67 1.60 6.79 5.69
C ALA A 67 2.05 5.36 6.02
N THR A 68 1.30 4.64 6.85
CA THR A 68 1.55 3.22 7.16
C THR A 68 1.06 2.26 6.08
N TRP A 69 0.21 2.72 5.15
CA TRP A 69 -0.31 1.85 4.10
C TRP A 69 0.83 1.32 3.21
N ARG A 70 0.78 0.03 2.91
CA ARG A 70 1.77 -0.66 2.10
C ARG A 70 1.11 -1.57 1.10
N PHE A 71 1.68 -1.61 -0.10
CA PHE A 71 1.41 -2.63 -1.09
C PHE A 71 2.49 -3.71 -0.97
N GLY A 72 2.08 -4.95 -0.71
CA GLY A 72 2.98 -6.08 -0.53
C GLY A 72 3.18 -6.88 -1.82
N VAL A 73 4.42 -7.29 -2.08
CA VAL A 73 4.75 -8.28 -3.12
C VAL A 73 5.56 -9.38 -2.46
N TYR A 74 5.00 -10.58 -2.44
CA TYR A 74 5.60 -11.75 -1.80
C TYR A 74 5.93 -12.81 -2.85
N CYS A 75 7.06 -13.46 -2.66
CA CYS A 75 7.54 -14.54 -3.52
C CYS A 75 8.43 -15.49 -2.72
N ARG A 76 8.84 -16.60 -3.35
CA ARG A 76 9.84 -17.50 -2.79
C ARG A 76 11.15 -16.75 -2.55
N ALA A 77 11.91 -17.21 -1.54
CA ALA A 77 13.14 -16.54 -1.13
C ALA A 77 14.19 -16.48 -2.26
N GLU A 78 14.27 -17.53 -3.07
CA GLU A 78 15.16 -17.66 -4.23
C GLU A 78 14.87 -16.63 -5.35
N ASP A 79 13.60 -16.24 -5.50
CA ASP A 79 13.13 -15.36 -6.57
C ASP A 79 13.13 -13.87 -6.17
N ARG A 80 13.46 -13.56 -4.91
CA ARG A 80 13.25 -12.25 -4.28
C ARG A 80 13.87 -11.09 -5.04
N ASP A 81 15.10 -11.24 -5.51
CA ASP A 81 15.80 -10.15 -6.19
C ASP A 81 15.25 -9.92 -7.61
N ALA A 82 14.92 -10.99 -8.33
CA ALA A 82 14.30 -10.90 -9.67
C ALA A 82 12.91 -10.26 -9.59
N VAL A 83 12.06 -10.75 -8.69
CA VAL A 83 10.70 -10.23 -8.46
C VAL A 83 10.74 -8.79 -7.98
N ALA A 84 11.66 -8.42 -7.08
CA ALA A 84 11.78 -7.03 -6.62
C ALA A 84 12.17 -6.07 -7.75
N GLN A 85 13.00 -6.50 -8.71
CA GLN A 85 13.35 -5.69 -9.87
C GLN A 85 12.19 -5.59 -10.88
N ALA A 86 11.49 -6.68 -11.14
CA ALA A 86 10.31 -6.70 -12.00
C ALA A 86 9.18 -5.84 -11.42
N ALA A 87 8.84 -6.01 -10.14
CA ALA A 87 7.80 -5.24 -9.48
C ALA A 87 8.07 -3.73 -9.52
N ARG A 88 9.34 -3.30 -9.38
CA ARG A 88 9.70 -1.87 -9.52
C ARG A 88 9.47 -1.32 -10.91
N ARG A 89 9.74 -2.13 -11.95
CA ARG A 89 9.56 -1.76 -13.35
C ARG A 89 8.07 -1.70 -13.69
N CYS A 90 7.32 -2.76 -13.39
CA CYS A 90 5.87 -2.84 -13.57
C CYS A 90 5.10 -1.72 -12.84
N LEU A 91 5.40 -1.48 -11.55
CA LEU A 91 4.73 -0.44 -10.75
C LEU A 91 5.28 0.97 -10.97
N ASN A 92 6.24 1.12 -11.89
CA ASN A 92 6.91 2.38 -12.22
C ASN A 92 7.40 3.16 -10.98
N LEU A 93 7.89 2.43 -9.97
CA LEU A 93 8.30 3.00 -8.70
C LEU A 93 9.65 3.67 -8.85
N LYS A 94 9.70 4.99 -8.63
CA LYS A 94 10.98 5.69 -8.44
C LYS A 94 11.67 5.12 -7.20
N LYS A 95 13.01 5.12 -7.21
CA LYS A 95 13.86 4.64 -6.11
C LYS A 95 13.53 5.41 -4.83
N ASN A 96 12.61 4.90 -4.02
CA ASN A 96 12.26 5.48 -2.73
C ASN A 96 13.17 4.87 -1.67
N LYS A 97 13.75 5.70 -0.80
CA LYS A 97 14.83 5.28 0.13
C LYS A 97 14.40 4.29 1.21
N LEU A 98 13.10 4.06 1.40
CA LEU A 98 12.56 3.18 2.44
C LEU A 98 12.16 1.82 1.85
N ILE A 99 13.16 0.98 1.60
CA ILE A 99 12.95 -0.44 1.33
C ILE A 99 13.16 -1.16 2.65
N TYR A 100 12.07 -1.57 3.31
CA TYR A 100 12.18 -2.47 4.46
C TYR A 100 12.48 -3.87 3.92
N LYS A 101 13.76 -4.26 3.93
CA LYS A 101 14.15 -5.66 3.70
C LYS A 101 13.88 -6.42 5.00
N TYR A 102 12.96 -7.39 4.97
CA TYR A 102 12.87 -8.37 6.05
C TYR A 102 14.11 -9.26 5.97
N ILE A 103 15.08 -8.99 6.87
CA ILE A 103 16.27 -9.81 7.07
C ILE A 103 15.84 -10.88 8.06
N ASN A 104 15.77 -12.14 7.62
CA ASN A 104 15.68 -13.27 8.54
C ASN A 104 16.99 -13.35 9.32
N SER A 105 17.06 -12.68 10.46
CA SER A 105 18.00 -13.00 11.53
C SER A 105 17.20 -13.53 12.70
N PHE A 106 17.02 -14.83 12.71
CA PHE A 106 16.89 -15.64 13.92
C PHE A 106 17.98 -16.71 13.84
#